data_AF-X1RK27-F1
#
_entry.id   AF-X1RK27-F1
#
_cell.length_a   1.000
_cell.length_b   1.000
_cell.length_c   1.000
_cell.angle_alpha   90.00
_cell.angle_beta   90.00
_cell.angle_gamma   90.00
#
_symmetry.space_group_name_H-M   'P 1'
#
loop_
_entity.id
_entity.type
_entity.pdbx_description
1 polymer ?
#
loop_
_entity_poly.entity_id
_entity_poly.type
_entity_poly.pdbx_seq_one_letter_code
_entity_poly.pdbx_strand_id
1 'polypeptide(L)' 'MLRYINERAAADRLEAAVAEIVAEGKSVTYDLKPGRSSATAVGTSEMADAIITKLGEGASHQN' A
#
# COMPACT_ATOMS: atom_id res chain seq x y z
N MET A 1 -6.63 12.01 -7.36
CA MET A 1 -6.80 13.29 -6.64
C MET A 1 -5.48 14.02 -6.46
N LEU A 2 -4.45 13.42 -5.82
CA LEU A 2 -3.12 14.06 -5.66
C LEU A 2 -2.52 14.61 -6.97
N ARG A 3 -2.57 13.82 -8.06
CA ARG A 3 -2.15 14.28 -9.40
C ARG A 3 -2.92 15.51 -9.90
N TYR A 4 -4.19 15.66 -9.53
CA TYR A 4 -5.05 16.77 -9.92
C TYR A 4 -4.72 18.07 -9.17
N ILE A 5 -4.27 17.97 -7.90
CA ILE A 5 -3.77 19.11 -7.12
C ILE A 5 -2.25 19.35 -7.32
N ASN A 6 -1.65 18.80 -8.37
CA ASN A 6 -0.23 18.88 -8.72
C ASN A 6 0.76 18.19 -7.76
N GLU A 7 0.30 17.38 -6.82
CA GLU A 7 1.14 16.56 -5.93
C GLU A 7 1.56 15.25 -6.62
N ARG A 8 2.34 15.35 -7.71
CA ARG A 8 2.68 14.21 -8.57
C ARG A 8 3.60 13.21 -7.89
N ALA A 9 4.71 13.67 -7.30
CA ALA A 9 5.67 12.79 -6.64
C ALA A 9 5.05 12.03 -5.46
N ALA A 10 4.19 12.70 -4.67
CA ALA A 10 3.45 12.05 -3.60
C ALA A 10 2.45 11.02 -4.14
N ALA A 11 1.77 11.32 -5.25
CA ALA A 11 0.87 10.38 -5.92
C ALA A 11 1.61 9.13 -6.41
N ASP A 12 2.75 9.32 -7.09
CA ASP A 12 3.57 8.23 -7.63
C ASP A 12 4.07 7.30 -6.51
N ARG A 13 4.57 7.88 -5.41
CA ARG A 13 5.02 7.11 -4.23
C ARG A 13 3.89 6.33 -3.57
N LEU A 14 2.72 6.95 -3.41
CA LEU A 14 1.56 6.29 -2.82
C LEU A 14 1.05 5.15 -3.70
N GLU A 15 0.97 5.37 -5.00
CA GLU A 15 0.51 4.37 -5.97
C GLU A 15 1.48 3.18 -6.04
N ALA A 16 2.79 3.43 -6.03
CA ALA A 16 3.81 2.39 -5.97
C ALA A 16 3.71 1.56 -4.68
N ALA A 17 3.61 2.22 -3.52
CA ALA A 17 3.49 1.52 -2.23
C ALA A 17 2.25 0.62 -2.17
N VAL A 18 1.10 1.10 -2.66
CA VAL A 18 -0.13 0.29 -2.73
C VAL A 18 0.05 -0.89 -3.67
N ALA A 19 0.62 -0.67 -4.87
CA ALA A 19 0.85 -1.74 -5.84
C ALA A 19 1.74 -2.86 -5.28
N GLU A 20 2.81 -2.50 -4.55
CA GLU A 20 3.69 -3.47 -3.90
C GLU A 20 2.96 -4.27 -2.79
N ILE A 21 2.20 -3.62 -1.91
CA ILE A 21 1.42 -4.32 -0.87
C ILE A 21 0.42 -5.31 -1.48
N VAL A 22 -0.26 -4.90 -2.55
CA VAL A 22 -1.22 -5.77 -3.27
C VAL A 22 -0.50 -6.94 -3.94
N ALA A 23 0.64 -6.69 -4.58
CA ALA A 23 1.45 -7.73 -5.23
C ALA A 23 2.02 -8.74 -4.21
N GLU A 24 2.44 -8.27 -3.04
CA GLU A 24 2.90 -9.14 -1.94
C GLU A 24 1.75 -9.97 -1.36
N GLY A 25 0.52 -9.43 -1.33
CA GLY A 25 -0.68 -10.14 -0.90
C GLY A 25 -0.72 -10.54 0.58
N LYS A 26 0.25 -10.09 1.39
CA LYS A 26 0.37 -10.44 2.82
C LYS A 26 -0.56 -9.59 3.67
N SER A 27 -0.42 -8.27 3.60
CA SER A 27 -1.16 -7.28 4.41
C SER A 27 -2.30 -6.65 3.61
N VAL A 28 -3.17 -7.48 3.05
CA VAL A 28 -4.34 -7.04 2.27
C VAL A 28 -5.65 -7.48 2.92
N THR A 29 -6.69 -6.68 2.70
CA THR A 29 -8.06 -6.96 3.15
C THR A 29 -8.66 -8.18 2.44
N TYR A 30 -9.77 -8.70 2.99
CA TYR A 30 -10.35 -9.98 2.55
C TYR A 30 -10.71 -10.01 1.04
N ASP A 31 -11.09 -8.86 0.48
CA ASP A 31 -11.52 -8.69 -0.91
C ASP A 31 -10.36 -8.84 -1.90
N LEU A 32 -9.12 -8.60 -1.45
CA LEU A 32 -7.90 -8.67 -2.25
C LEU A 32 -7.16 -10.00 -2.07
N LYS A 33 -7.59 -10.88 -1.16
CA LYS A 33 -6.94 -12.16 -0.94
C LYS A 33 -7.20 -13.14 -2.10
N PRO A 34 -6.16 -13.86 -2.57
CA PRO A 34 -6.35 -14.98 -3.48
C PRO A 34 -7.31 -16.00 -2.88
N GLY A 35 -8.38 -16.33 -3.61
CA GLY A 35 -9.40 -17.28 -3.14
C GLY A 35 -10.27 -16.79 -1.98
N ARG A 36 -10.21 -15.50 -1.61
CA ARG A 36 -11.00 -14.88 -0.51
C ARG A 36 -10.85 -15.59 0.84
N SER A 37 -9.70 -16.21 1.09
CA SER A 37 -9.42 -16.84 2.38
C SER A 37 -9.24 -15.78 3.47
N SER A 38 -10.10 -15.81 4.48
CA SER A 38 -10.05 -14.88 5.62
C SER A 38 -8.91 -15.17 6.59
N ALA A 39 -8.29 -16.35 6.55
CA ALA A 39 -7.30 -16.80 7.53
C ALA A 39 -6.04 -15.93 7.58
N THR A 40 -5.73 -15.19 6.52
CA THR A 40 -4.56 -14.30 6.45
C THR A 40 -4.91 -12.86 6.09
N ALA A 41 -6.21 -12.53 6.01
CA ALA A 41 -6.66 -11.19 5.71
C ALA A 41 -6.44 -10.28 6.92
N VAL A 42 -5.98 -9.06 6.65
CA VAL A 42 -5.82 -8.03 7.69
C VAL A 42 -6.98 -7.04 7.64
N GLY A 43 -7.18 -6.30 8.73
CA GLY A 43 -8.13 -5.20 8.81
C GLY A 43 -7.67 -3.95 8.05
N THR A 44 -8.60 -3.00 7.91
CA THR A 44 -8.35 -1.74 7.20
C THR A 44 -7.19 -0.95 7.77
N SER A 45 -7.11 -0.83 9.10
CA SER A 45 -6.03 -0.07 9.76
C SER A 45 -4.67 -0.75 9.55
N GLU A 46 -4.61 -2.08 9.62
CA GLU A 46 -3.37 -2.83 9.43
C GLU A 46 -2.85 -2.71 7.98
N MET A 47 -3.75 -2.71 6.99
CA MET A 47 -3.37 -2.42 5.60
C MET A 47 -2.84 -0.99 5.45
N ALA A 48 -3.45 -0.01 6.13
CA ALA A 48 -2.98 1.37 6.12
C ALA A 48 -1.59 1.50 6.77
N ASP A 49 -1.35 0.84 7.90
CA ASP A 49 -0.05 0.84 8.58
C ASP A 49 1.04 0.21 7.70
N ALA A 50 0.71 -0.85 6.94
CA ALA A 50 1.63 -1.47 5.98
C ALA A 50 2.00 -0.50 4.85
N ILE A 51 1.03 0.26 4.32
CA ILE A 51 1.28 1.28 3.28
C ILE A 51 2.17 2.41 3.84
N ILE A 52 1.91 2.89 5.06
CA ILE A 52 2.72 3.93 5.71
C ILE A 52 4.16 3.46 5.91
N THR A 53 4.34 2.22 6.38
CA THR A 53 5.66 1.60 6.54
C THR A 53 6.42 1.58 5.23
N LYS A 54 5.78 1.10 4.16
CA LYS A 54 6.37 1.04 2.81
C LYS A 54 6.77 2.42 2.26
N LEU A 55 5.95 3.44 2.52
CA LEU A 55 6.26 4.83 2.15
C LEU A 55 7.49 5.38 2.88
N GLY A 56 7.71 4.96 4.13
CA GLY A 56 8.89 5.29 4.93
C GLY A 56 10.16 4.62 4.39
N GLU A 57 10.10 3.33 4.06
CA GLU A 57 11.22 2.58 3.46
C GLU A 57 11.67 3.19 2.12
N GLY A 58 10.71 3.55 1.25
CA GLY A 58 10.99 4.22 -0.02
C GLY A 58 11.50 5.67 0.11
N ALA A 59 11.37 6.29 1.28
CA ALA A 59 11.99 7.60 1.57
C ALA A 59 13.48 7.43 1.93
N SER A 60 13.84 6.36 2.64
CA SER A 60 15.21 6.08 3.06
C SER A 60 16.15 5.72 1.92
N HIS A 61 15.62 5.22 0.80
CA HIS A 61 16.41 4.89 -0.40
C HIS A 61 16.58 6.04 -1.40
N GLN A 62 15.98 7.21 -1.16
CA GLN A 62 16.07 8.39 -2.05
C GLN A 62 17.11 9.43 -1.59
N ASN A 63 18.05 9.06 -0.71
CA ASN A 63 19.08 9.94 -0.18
C ASN A 63 20.49 9.41 -0.45
#